data_AF-A0A6I2WHN7-F1
#
_entry.id   AF-A0A6I2WHN7-F1
#
_cell.length_a   1.000
_cell.length_b   1.000
_cell.length_c   1.000
_cell.angle_alpha   90.00
_cell.angle_beta   90.00
_cell.angle_gamma   90.00
#
_symmetry.space_group_name_H-M   'P 1'
#
loop_
_entity.id
_entity.type
_entity.pdbx_description
1 polymer ?
#
loop_
_entity_poly.entity_id
_entity_poly.type
_entity_poly.pdbx_seq_one_letter_code
_entity_poly.pdbx_strand_id
1 'polypeptide(L)'
;MTDKRFGARSARNSSLSVVELFQMVRDYVKQETLDPLRGVGRWLAWGLVGSVALLFGAVVGLLGLLRLLQAEIFNQPNGFTWVPYMIVVGFALVMIWLSLTRIQRPSLHKES
;
A
#
# COMPACT_ATOMS: atom_id res chain seq x y z
N MET A 1 13.75 64.59 38.87
CA MET A 1 14.08 63.60 39.91
C MET A 1 13.57 62.25 39.42
N THR A 2 14.51 61.34 39.23
CA THR A 2 14.39 60.02 38.61
C THR A 2 13.44 59.08 39.34
N ASP A 3 12.65 58.28 38.61
CA ASP A 3 12.48 56.91 39.07
C ASP A 3 12.34 55.90 37.91
N LYS A 4 13.27 54.94 37.94
CA LYS A 4 13.43 53.85 36.96
C LYS A 4 12.48 52.72 37.35
N ARG A 5 11.42 52.49 36.59
CA ARG A 5 10.58 51.28 36.73
C ARG A 5 10.32 50.60 35.37
N PHE A 6 11.31 50.59 34.49
CA PHE A 6 11.38 49.64 33.38
C PHE A 6 12.28 48.48 33.78
N GLY A 7 11.74 47.51 34.49
CA GLY A 7 12.54 46.34 34.88
C GLY A 7 11.78 45.39 35.78
N ALA A 8 11.00 44.50 35.17
CA ALA A 8 10.67 43.16 35.71
C ALA A 8 9.59 42.40 34.88
N ARG A 9 9.46 42.64 33.57
CA ARG A 9 8.54 41.83 32.73
C ARG A 9 9.16 41.17 31.49
N SER A 10 10.48 41.27 31.27
CA SER A 10 11.08 40.83 29.99
C SER A 10 12.37 40.00 30.11
N ALA A 11 12.49 39.13 31.11
CA ALA A 11 13.68 38.26 31.23
C ALA A 11 13.33 36.81 31.59
N ARG A 12 12.22 36.28 31.05
CA ARG A 12 11.82 34.88 31.20
C ARG A 12 11.88 34.08 29.88
N ASN A 13 12.62 34.58 28.89
CA ASN A 13 12.82 33.90 27.61
C ASN A 13 14.31 33.87 27.27
N SER A 14 14.97 32.73 27.48
CA SER A 14 16.19 32.33 26.73
C SER A 14 16.70 30.94 27.09
N SER A 15 15.86 30.05 27.60
CA SER A 15 16.10 28.62 27.51
C SER A 15 14.76 27.95 27.29
N LEU A 16 14.25 28.06 26.06
CA LEU A 16 13.43 26.98 25.53
C LEU A 16 14.22 25.71 25.81
N SER A 17 13.79 24.93 26.80
CA SER A 17 14.50 23.74 27.19
C SER A 17 14.58 22.87 25.94
N VAL A 18 15.75 22.30 25.63
CA VAL A 18 15.90 21.39 24.49
C VAL A 18 14.85 20.28 24.55
N VAL A 19 14.41 19.91 25.76
CA VAL A 19 13.33 18.97 26.02
C VAL A 19 11.97 19.47 25.53
N GLU A 20 11.68 20.76 25.68
CA GLU A 20 10.40 21.39 25.31
C GLU A 20 10.30 21.57 23.79
N LEU A 21 11.41 21.93 23.13
CA LEU A 21 11.50 21.91 21.66
C LEU A 21 11.37 20.49 21.10
N PHE A 22 12.02 19.51 21.74
CA PHE A 22 11.92 18.11 21.34
C PHE A 22 10.49 17.57 21.51
N GLN A 23 9.79 17.96 22.57
CA GLN A 23 8.38 17.61 22.77
C GLN A 23 7.50 18.23 21.68
N MET A 24 7.69 19.51 21.35
CA MET A 24 6.93 20.17 20.28
C MET A 24 7.17 19.52 18.91
N VAL A 25 8.42 19.19 18.56
CA VAL A 25 8.74 18.49 17.31
C VAL A 25 8.13 17.09 17.28
N ARG A 26 8.20 16.35 18.40
CA ARG A 26 7.59 15.02 18.51
C ARG A 26 6.07 15.07 18.33
N ASP A 27 5.42 16.04 18.96
CA ASP A 27 3.97 16.20 18.90
C ASP A 27 3.51 16.68 17.53
N TYR A 28 4.30 17.53 16.87
CA TYR A 28 4.11 17.93 15.48
C TYR A 28 4.27 16.76 14.53
N VAL A 29 5.36 15.98 14.63
CA VAL A 29 5.54 14.77 13.82
C VAL A 29 4.37 13.82 14.01
N LYS A 30 3.88 13.64 15.25
CA LYS A 30 2.68 12.83 15.51
C LYS A 30 1.41 13.44 14.89
N GLN A 31 1.19 14.74 14.95
CA GLN A 31 0.02 15.37 14.33
C GLN A 31 0.07 15.27 12.82
N GLU A 32 1.19 15.67 12.22
CA GLU A 32 1.40 15.66 10.78
C GLU A 32 1.44 14.24 10.19
N THR A 33 1.80 13.21 10.98
CA THR A 33 1.76 11.81 10.49
C THR A 33 0.43 11.11 10.79
N LEU A 34 -0.26 11.41 11.90
CA LEU A 34 -1.49 10.69 12.24
C LEU A 34 -2.69 11.12 11.41
N ASP A 35 -2.78 12.39 11.00
CA ASP A 35 -3.84 12.86 10.11
C ASP A 35 -3.81 12.17 8.73
N PRO A 36 -2.66 12.08 8.03
CA PRO A 36 -2.60 11.33 6.78
C PRO A 36 -2.76 9.82 6.99
N LEU A 37 -2.27 9.24 8.10
CA LEU A 37 -2.36 7.80 8.35
C LEU A 37 -3.79 7.32 8.59
N ARG A 38 -4.64 8.16 9.23
CA ARG A 38 -6.07 7.87 9.39
C ARG A 38 -6.80 7.80 8.05
N GLY A 39 -6.43 8.63 7.09
CA GLY A 39 -6.96 8.59 5.72
C GLY A 39 -6.49 7.35 4.93
N VAL A 40 -5.20 7.02 5.00
CA VAL A 40 -4.60 5.88 4.30
C VAL A 40 -5.11 4.55 4.84
N GLY A 41 -5.37 4.44 6.15
CA GLY A 41 -5.83 3.20 6.78
C GLY A 41 -7.09 2.60 6.14
N ARG A 42 -8.07 3.45 5.77
CA ARG A 42 -9.29 2.98 5.09
C ARG A 42 -9.01 2.46 3.68
N TRP A 43 -8.20 3.20 2.92
CA TRP A 43 -7.80 2.80 1.56
C TRP A 43 -6.96 1.53 1.55
N LEU A 44 -6.03 1.40 2.50
CA LEU A 44 -5.21 0.21 2.67
C LEU A 44 -6.06 -1.00 3.08
N ALA A 45 -7.04 -0.82 3.96
CA ALA A 45 -7.97 -1.89 4.33
C ALA A 45 -8.78 -2.38 3.11
N TRP A 46 -9.28 -1.47 2.28
CA TRP A 46 -9.94 -1.83 1.02
C TRP A 46 -8.98 -2.50 0.03
N GLY A 47 -7.72 -2.05 -0.03
CA GLY A 47 -6.67 -2.70 -0.82
C GLY A 47 -6.40 -4.14 -0.37
N LEU A 48 -6.39 -4.40 0.94
CA LEU A 48 -6.21 -5.74 1.49
C LEU A 48 -7.39 -6.66 1.14
N VAL A 49 -8.63 -6.18 1.35
CA VAL A 49 -9.84 -6.93 0.99
C VAL A 49 -9.88 -7.24 -0.50
N GLY A 50 -9.56 -6.24 -1.34
CA GLY A 50 -9.45 -6.42 -2.78
C GLY A 50 -8.38 -7.42 -3.18
N SER A 51 -7.22 -7.40 -2.52
CA SER A 51 -6.12 -8.34 -2.76
C SER A 51 -6.52 -9.78 -2.43
N VAL A 52 -7.21 -9.99 -1.30
CA VAL A 52 -7.73 -11.31 -0.92
C VAL A 52 -8.77 -11.80 -1.91
N ALA A 53 -9.71 -10.95 -2.32
CA ALA A 53 -10.73 -11.31 -3.29
C ALA A 53 -10.11 -11.65 -4.67
N LEU A 54 -9.12 -10.87 -5.11
CA LEU A 54 -8.40 -11.13 -6.36
C LEU A 54 -7.60 -12.44 -6.30
N LEU A 55 -6.89 -12.70 -5.19
CA LEU A 55 -6.16 -13.95 -5.00
C LEU A 55 -7.11 -15.14 -5.05
N PHE A 56 -8.23 -15.06 -4.33
CA PHE A 56 -9.22 -16.12 -4.29
C PHE A 56 -9.82 -16.38 -5.67
N GLY A 57 -10.23 -15.32 -6.38
CA GLY A 57 -10.76 -15.42 -7.75
C GLY A 57 -9.75 -16.01 -8.73
N ALA A 58 -8.48 -15.62 -8.64
CA ALA A 58 -7.42 -16.17 -9.49
C ALA A 58 -7.22 -17.67 -9.24
N VAL A 59 -7.17 -18.12 -7.97
CA VAL A 59 -7.02 -19.54 -7.63
C VAL A 59 -8.20 -20.36 -8.12
N VAL A 60 -9.43 -19.94 -7.81
CA VAL A 60 -10.63 -20.68 -8.25
C VAL A 60 -10.74 -20.67 -9.77
N GLY A 61 -10.41 -19.57 -10.43
CA GLY A 61 -10.38 -19.47 -11.90
C GLY A 61 -9.37 -20.42 -12.53
N LEU A 62 -8.14 -20.50 -12.00
CA LEU A 62 -7.10 -21.42 -12.47
C LEU A 62 -7.52 -22.89 -12.28
N LEU A 63 -8.12 -23.22 -11.13
CA LEU A 63 -8.66 -24.57 -10.87
C LEU A 63 -9.81 -24.91 -11.81
N GLY A 64 -10.73 -23.95 -12.05
CA GLY A 64 -11.84 -24.12 -12.99
C GLY A 64 -11.35 -24.34 -14.42
N LEU A 65 -10.37 -23.55 -14.87
CA LEU A 65 -9.75 -23.72 -16.19
C LEU A 65 -9.06 -25.08 -16.32
N LEU A 66 -8.27 -25.48 -15.32
CA LEU A 66 -7.63 -26.80 -15.30
C LEU A 66 -8.69 -27.90 -15.40
N ARG A 67 -9.76 -27.78 -14.61
CA ARG A 67 -10.84 -28.76 -14.58
C ARG A 67 -11.56 -28.85 -15.92
N LEU A 68 -11.81 -27.72 -16.58
CA LEU A 68 -12.45 -27.67 -17.89
C LEU A 68 -11.58 -28.34 -18.95
N LEU A 69 -10.28 -28.02 -18.97
CA LEU A 69 -9.32 -28.66 -19.89
C LEU A 69 -9.28 -30.18 -19.69
N GLN A 70 -9.21 -30.63 -18.44
CA GLN A 70 -9.17 -32.05 -18.12
C GLN A 70 -10.50 -32.78 -18.41
N ALA A 71 -11.64 -32.15 -18.13
CA ALA A 71 -12.95 -32.78 -18.27
C ALA A 71 -13.45 -32.84 -19.72
N GLU A 72 -13.14 -31.82 -20.54
CA GLU A 72 -13.67 -31.72 -21.90
C GLU A 72 -12.64 -32.09 -22.97
N ILE A 73 -11.40 -31.60 -22.84
CA ILE A 73 -10.39 -31.72 -23.91
C ILE A 73 -9.48 -32.93 -23.71
N PHE A 74 -9.08 -33.20 -22.46
CA PHE A 74 -8.09 -34.23 -22.12
C PHE A 74 -8.70 -35.39 -21.30
N ASN A 75 -9.97 -35.71 -21.53
CA ASN A 75 -10.70 -36.78 -20.83
C ASN A 75 -10.38 -38.20 -21.34
N GLN A 76 -9.68 -38.30 -22.47
CA GLN A 76 -9.26 -39.58 -23.04
C GLN A 76 -8.01 -40.10 -22.32
N PRO A 77 -7.86 -41.42 -22.10
CA PRO A 77 -6.64 -42.02 -21.57
C PRO A 77 -5.53 -41.95 -22.63
N ASN A 78 -4.95 -40.77 -22.78
CA ASN A 78 -3.79 -40.49 -23.61
C ASN A 78 -2.59 -40.12 -22.70
N GLY A 79 -1.37 -40.27 -23.21
CA GLY A 79 -0.15 -39.91 -22.46
C GLY A 79 0.04 -38.38 -22.23
N PHE A 80 -0.96 -37.56 -22.56
CA PHE A 80 -0.91 -36.11 -22.55
C PHE A 80 -1.54 -35.49 -21.29
N THR A 81 -1.64 -36.25 -20.20
CA THR A 81 -2.20 -35.77 -18.92
C THR A 81 -1.46 -34.56 -18.36
N TRP A 82 -0.21 -34.33 -18.75
CA TRP A 82 0.61 -33.19 -18.33
C TRP A 82 0.30 -31.88 -19.06
N VAL A 83 -0.28 -31.94 -20.28
CA VAL A 83 -0.53 -30.76 -21.14
C VAL A 83 -1.48 -29.73 -20.49
N PRO A 84 -2.61 -30.12 -19.88
CA PRO A 84 -3.49 -29.18 -19.16
C PRO A 84 -2.74 -28.32 -18.13
N TYR A 85 -1.80 -28.92 -17.40
CA TYR A 85 -1.04 -28.22 -16.37
C TYR A 85 -0.10 -27.17 -16.97
N MET A 86 0.55 -27.47 -18.10
CA MET A 86 1.41 -26.51 -18.80
C MET A 86 0.63 -25.32 -19.36
N ILE A 87 -0.58 -25.55 -19.86
CA ILE A 87 -1.47 -24.47 -20.33
C ILE A 87 -1.86 -23.56 -19.16
N VAL A 88 -2.25 -24.14 -18.02
CA VAL A 88 -2.66 -23.37 -16.84
C VAL A 88 -1.49 -22.57 -16.26
N VAL A 89 -0.28 -23.14 -16.25
CA VAL A 89 0.94 -22.40 -15.86
C VAL A 89 1.19 -21.23 -16.82
N GLY A 90 1.09 -21.45 -18.13
CA GLY A 90 1.22 -20.38 -19.12
C GLY A 90 0.19 -19.26 -18.90
N PHE A 91 -1.06 -19.63 -18.62
CA PHE A 91 -2.12 -18.67 -18.31
C PHE A 91 -1.83 -17.88 -17.02
N ALA A 92 -1.33 -18.54 -15.96
CA ALA A 92 -0.91 -17.88 -14.73
C ALA A 92 0.23 -16.88 -14.98
N LEU A 93 1.22 -17.22 -15.81
CA LEU A 93 2.30 -16.31 -16.20
C LEU A 93 1.78 -15.08 -16.96
N VAL A 94 0.82 -15.27 -17.86
CA VAL A 94 0.15 -14.17 -18.57
C VAL A 94 -0.59 -13.27 -17.59
N MET A 95 -1.32 -13.83 -16.62
CA MET A 95 -1.97 -13.02 -15.57
C MET A 95 -0.97 -12.21 -14.75
N ILE A 96 0.17 -12.80 -14.36
CA ILE A 96 1.24 -12.10 -13.63
C ILE A 96 1.80 -10.97 -14.50
N TRP A 97 2.11 -11.26 -15.76
CA TRP A 97 2.61 -10.25 -16.69
C TRP A 97 1.62 -9.08 -16.87
N LEU A 98 0.34 -9.38 -17.05
CA LEU A 98 -0.72 -8.37 -17.12
C LEU A 98 -0.81 -7.56 -15.81
N SER A 99 -0.72 -8.20 -14.66
CA SER A 99 -0.69 -7.52 -13.37
C SER A 99 0.49 -6.55 -13.28
N LEU A 100 1.68 -6.97 -13.70
CA LEU A 100 2.89 -6.14 -13.73
C LEU A 100 2.75 -4.94 -14.68
N THR A 101 2.12 -5.11 -15.85
CA THR A 101 1.91 -3.99 -16.80
C THR A 101 0.91 -2.95 -16.30
N ARG A 102 0.00 -3.33 -15.38
CA ARG A 102 -1.02 -2.43 -14.83
C ARG A 102 -0.53 -1.57 -13.67
N ILE A 103 0.68 -1.81 -13.17
CA ILE A 103 1.32 -0.95 -12.17
C ILE A 103 1.75 0.34 -12.87
N GLN A 104 0.85 1.34 -12.90
CA GLN A 104 1.16 2.66 -13.44
C GLN A 104 2.19 3.36 -12.55
N ARG A 105 3.32 3.76 -13.13
CA ARG A 105 4.26 4.66 -12.47
C ARG A 105 3.62 6.05 -12.44
N PRO A 106 3.41 6.68 -11.26
CA PRO A 106 2.96 8.07 -11.22
C PRO A 106 4.04 8.90 -11.92
N SER A 107 3.72 9.51 -13.06
CA SER A 107 4.57 10.49 -13.68
C SER A 107 4.62 11.71 -12.76
N LEU A 108 5.60 11.73 -11.85
CA LEU A 108 6.05 12.92 -11.15
C LEU A 108 6.49 13.94 -12.21
N HIS A 109 5.60 14.89 -12.54
CA HIS A 109 5.82 16.26 -13.04
C HIS A 109 4.67 16.66 -13.99
N LYS A 110 3.76 17.47 -13.46
CA LYS A 110 3.20 18.61 -14.18
C LYS A 110 3.14 19.78 -13.18
N GLU A 111 4.26 20.50 -13.10
CA GLU A 111 4.22 21.92 -12.76
C GLU A 111 3.66 22.66 -13.99
N SER A 112 2.54 23.35 -13.78
CA SER A 112 2.14 24.55 -14.53
C SER A 112 1.11 25.30 -13.71
#